data_AF-A0A376FH46-F1
#
_entry.id   AF-A0A376FH46-F1
#
_cell.length_a   1.000
_cell.length_b   1.000
_cell.length_c   1.000
_cell.angle_alpha   90.00
_cell.angle_beta   90.00
_cell.angle_gamma   90.00
#
_symmetry.space_group_name_H-M   'P 1'
#
loop_
_entity.id
_entity.type
_entity.pdbx_description
1 polymer ?
#
loop_
_entity_poly.entity_id
_entity_poly.type
_entity_poly.pdbx_seq_one_letter_code
_entity_poly.pdbx_strand_id
1 'polypeptide(L)' 'MDDVSNEMRGTRNIGELKTGVEGQITPQLSVWGNVAQQMGDKGYSDTQGMLGVKYSFK' A
#
# COMPACT_ATOMS: atom_id res chain seq x y z
N MET A 1 -25.14 5.16 -34.80
CA MET A 1 -25.66 4.71 -33.50
C MET A 1 -24.48 4.15 -32.78
N ASP A 2 -23.73 5.07 -32.20
CA ASP A 2 -22.45 4.83 -31.56
C ASP A 2 -22.73 4.21 -30.21
N ASP A 3 -22.30 2.96 -30.08
CA ASP A 3 -22.18 2.25 -28.82
C ASP A 3 -21.16 3.01 -27.97
N VAL A 4 -21.61 4.09 -27.34
CA VAL A 4 -20.95 4.69 -26.19
C VAL A 4 -21.09 3.69 -25.05
N SER A 5 -20.33 2.60 -25.16
CA SER A 5 -19.81 1.85 -24.02
C SER A 5 -18.87 2.80 -23.28
N ASN A 6 -19.49 3.82 -22.68
CA ASN A 6 -18.98 4.69 -21.66
C ASN A 6 -18.92 3.86 -20.38
N GLU A 7 -18.13 2.78 -20.47
CA GLU A 7 -17.41 2.23 -19.35
C GLU A 7 -16.57 3.37 -18.79
N MET A 8 -17.18 4.16 -17.91
CA MET A 8 -16.48 4.67 -16.74
C MET A 8 -16.01 3.48 -15.88
N ARG A 9 -15.28 2.51 -16.46
CA ARG A 9 -14.46 1.51 -15.76
C ARG A 9 -13.12 2.14 -15.35
N GLY A 10 -13.18 3.43 -14.98
CA GLY A 10 -12.04 4.18 -14.46
C GLY A 10 -11.75 3.83 -13.00
N THR A 11 -12.75 3.39 -12.24
CA THR A 11 -12.57 2.87 -10.87
C THR A 11 -12.53 1.35 -10.91
N ARG A 12 -11.57 0.82 -11.67
CA ARG A 12 -11.19 -0.59 -11.62
C ARG A 12 -10.69 -0.83 -10.19
N ASN A 13 -11.46 -1.56 -9.39
CA ASN A 13 -11.22 -1.75 -7.95
C ASN A 13 -9.75 -2.13 -7.70
N ILE A 14 -8.93 -1.18 -7.23
CA ILE A 14 -7.53 -1.45 -6.87
C ILE A 14 -7.58 -2.05 -5.46
N GLY A 15 -7.24 -3.33 -5.35
CA GLY A 15 -7.04 -3.98 -4.07
C GLY A 15 -5.62 -3.73 -3.59
N GLU A 16 -5.47 -3.04 -2.46
CA GLU A 16 -4.17 -2.93 -1.80
C GLU A 16 -4.06 -4.03 -0.74
N LEU A 17 -3.12 -4.96 -0.91
CA LEU A 17 -2.80 -5.92 0.14
C LEU A 17 -1.65 -5.37 0.96
N LYS A 18 -1.94 -4.95 2.19
CA LYS A 18 -0.95 -4.40 3.13
C LYS A 18 -0.63 -5.45 4.18
N THR A 19 0.63 -5.82 4.28
CA THR A 19 1.14 -6.71 5.33
C THR A 19 2.38 -6.07 5.94
N GLY A 20 2.52 -6.14 7.26
CA GLY A 20 3.61 -5.46 7.93
C GLY A 20 3.87 -6.01 9.32
N VAL A 21 5.06 -5.67 9.81
CA VAL A 21 5.56 -6.00 11.14
C VAL A 21 5.89 -4.71 11.88
N GLU A 22 5.48 -4.64 13.14
CA GLU A 22 5.88 -3.58 14.06
C GLU A 22 6.75 -4.20 15.15
N GLY A 23 7.88 -3.55 15.43
CA GLY A 23 8.82 -3.93 16.47
C GLY A 23 9.11 -2.74 17.37
N GLN A 24 8.82 -2.88 18.66
CA GLN A 24 9.28 -1.92 19.65
C GLN A 24 10.66 -2.34 20.14
N ILE A 25 11.70 -1.56 19.82
CA ILE A 25 13.08 -1.87 20.21
C ILE A 25 13.34 -1.34 21.62
N THR A 26 12.92 -0.11 21.89
CA THR A 26 12.96 0.50 23.21
C THR A 26 11.71 1.37 23.42
N PRO A 27 11.40 1.83 24.65
CA PRO A 27 10.29 2.76 24.88
C PRO A 27 10.37 4.05 24.06
N GLN A 28 11.56 4.39 23.58
CA GLN A 28 11.84 5.61 22.82
C GLN A 28 12.11 5.33 21.34
N LEU A 29 12.27 4.07 20.93
CA LEU A 29 12.56 3.69 19.55
C LEU A 29 11.64 2.55 19.12
N SER A 30 10.73 2.86 18.20
CA SER A 30 9.88 1.88 17.52
C SER A 30 10.24 1.83 16.05
N VAL A 31 10.19 0.64 15.48
CA VAL A 31 10.41 0.42 14.05
C VAL A 31 9.20 -0.28 13.46
N TRP A 32 8.80 0.13 12.26
CA TRP A 32 7.75 -0.54 11.50
C TRP A 32 8.22 -0.78 10.07
N GLY A 33 7.84 -1.91 9.53
CA GLY A 33 8.03 -2.24 8.13
C GLY A 33 6.73 -2.80 7.58
N ASN A 34 6.20 -2.21 6.54
CA ASN A 34 5.03 -2.70 5.84
C ASN A 34 5.31 -2.81 4.35
N VAL A 35 4.85 -3.89 3.73
CA VAL A 35 4.83 -4.07 2.29
C VAL A 35 3.37 -4.01 1.83
N ALA A 36 3.12 -3.11 0.90
CA ALA A 36 1.86 -2.97 0.19
C ALA A 36 2.06 -3.53 -1.22
N GLN A 37 1.34 -4.60 -1.54
CA GLN A 37 1.26 -5.10 -2.90
C GLN A 37 -0.06 -4.62 -3.49
N GLN A 38 0.02 -3.61 -4.37
CA GLN A 38 -1.15 -3.17 -5.12
C GLN A 38 -1.41 -4.19 -6.23
N MET A 39 -2.55 -4.88 -6.16
CA MET A 39 -2.99 -5.80 -7.21
C MET A 39 -4.19 -5.19 -7.92
N GLY A 40 -3.92 -4.56 -9.07
CA GLY A 40 -4.92 -3.97 -9.97
C GLY A 40 -5.01 -4.72 -11.29
N ASP A 41 -6.22 -4.76 -11.86
CA ASP A 41 -6.69 -5.59 -12.99
C ASP A 41 -6.00 -5.32 -14.37
N LYS A 42 -4.74 -4.86 -14.39
CA LYS A 42 -3.99 -4.51 -15.61
C LYS A 42 -2.46 -4.60 -15.40
N GLY A 43 -1.97 -5.69 -14.79
CA GLY A 43 -0.55 -6.06 -14.84
C GLY A 43 0.44 -5.08 -14.19
N TYR A 44 -0.03 -4.10 -13.41
CA TYR A 44 0.82 -3.15 -12.70
C TYR A 44 1.02 -3.66 -11.28
N SER A 45 1.99 -4.57 -11.09
CA SER A 45 2.45 -4.99 -9.77
C SER A 45 3.49 -3.99 -9.27
N ASP A 46 3.02 -2.89 -8.70
CA ASP A 46 3.88 -1.97 -7.95
C ASP A 46 3.90 -2.46 -6.50
N THR A 47 4.86 -3.33 -6.20
CA THR A 47 5.11 -3.78 -4.83
C THR A 47 5.84 -2.67 -4.10
N GLN A 48 5.13 -1.96 -3.23
CA GLN A 48 5.67 -0.85 -2.46
C GLN A 48 6.04 -1.33 -1.06
N GLY A 49 7.34 -1.30 -0.74
CA GLY A 49 7.83 -1.49 0.62
C GLY A 49 8.00 -0.14 1.31
N MET A 50 7.46 0.00 2.51
CA MET A 50 7.67 1.15 3.39
C MET A 50 8.30 0.67 4.70
N LEU A 51 9.39 1.31 5.10
CA LEU A 51 10.06 1.05 6.36
C LEU A 51 10.29 2.37 7.07
N GLY A 52 10.02 2.40 8.38
CA GLY A 52 10.09 3.60 9.18
C GLY A 52 10.60 3.31 10.58
N VAL A 53 11.25 4.32 11.15
CA VAL A 53 11.75 4.31 12.52
C VAL A 53 11.22 5.57 13.21
N LYS A 54 10.63 5.40 14.38
CA LYS A 54 10.14 6.50 15.23
C LYS A 54 11.01 6.51 16.45
N TYR A 55 11.76 7.58 16.57
CA TYR A 55 12.47 7.90 17.79
C TYR A 55 11.73 9.03 18.50
N SER A 56 11.35 8.83 19.76
CA SER A 56 10.80 9.85 20.64
C SER A 56 11.88 10.32 21.61
N PHE A 57 12.47 11.48 21.29
CA PHE A 57 13.33 12.24 22.21
C PHE A 57 12.42 12.93 23.23
N LYS A 58 12.71 12.76 24.52
CA LYS A 58 12.08 13.52 25.62
C LYS A 58 12.90 14.77 25.89
#